data_AF-A0A9N9F9N6-F1
#
_entry.id   AF-A0A9N9F9N6-F1
#
_cell.length_a   1.000
_cell.length_b   1.000
_cell.length_c   1.000
_cell.angle_alpha   90.00
_cell.angle_beta   90.00
_cell.angle_gamma   90.00
#
_symmetry.space_group_name_H-M   'P 1'
#
loop_
_entity.id
_entity.type
_entity.pdbx_description
1 polymer ?
#
loop_
_entity_poly.entity_id
_entity_poly.type
_entity_poly.pdbx_seq_one_letter_code
_entity_poly.pdbx_strand_id
1 'polypeptide(L)'
;EMQSRYVTSLIKGFIKPLPSQNEMEKSIRKYYESVRKNYCKSARSGIRLSYIPYMDTLSKEIGCYPYPYEIFKKFGFNFWKLIMFGIVTPAQYRLLGRNSWEGAKEAISLYNKYSFKAAARESKGYKSWIYILIILLIVLNRYGGFKKIN
;
A
#
# COMPACT_ATOMS: atom_id res chain seq x y z
N GLU A 1 2.63 15.30 6.88
CA GLU A 1 3.09 15.80 5.56
C GLU A 1 1.97 15.79 4.52
N MET A 2 1.38 14.65 4.17
CA MET A 2 0.34 14.57 3.12
C MET A 2 -0.89 15.46 3.37
N GLN A 3 -1.39 15.47 4.61
CA GLN A 3 -2.48 16.36 5.03
C GLN A 3 -2.14 17.85 4.78
N SER A 4 -0.91 18.26 5.09
CA SER A 4 -0.44 19.63 4.84
C SER A 4 -0.38 19.92 3.34
N ARG A 5 0.07 18.96 2.51
CA ARG A 5 0.02 19.10 1.04
C ARG A 5 -1.40 19.21 0.51
N TYR A 6 -2.32 18.44 1.06
CA TYR A 6 -3.74 18.50 0.71
C TYR A 6 -4.31 19.89 1.00
N VAL A 7 -4.22 20.33 2.25
CA VAL A 7 -4.78 21.60 2.72
C VAL A 7 -4.18 22.79 1.98
N THR A 8 -2.86 22.82 1.80
CA THR A 8 -2.21 23.90 1.05
C THR A 8 -2.59 23.89 -0.43
N SER A 9 -2.80 22.72 -1.03
CA SER A 9 -3.27 22.62 -2.42
C SER A 9 -4.72 23.08 -2.54
N LEU A 10 -5.56 22.79 -1.56
CA LEU A 10 -6.94 23.24 -1.49
C LEU A 10 -7.03 24.77 -1.38
N ILE A 11 -6.32 25.36 -0.41
CA ILE A 11 -6.32 26.81 -0.17
C ILE A 11 -5.83 27.57 -1.40
N LYS A 12 -4.83 27.03 -2.11
CA LYS A 12 -4.31 27.65 -3.34
C LYS A 12 -5.15 27.35 -4.60
N GLY A 13 -6.26 26.62 -4.48
CA GLY A 13 -7.14 26.30 -5.61
C GLY A 13 -6.55 25.31 -6.62
N PHE A 14 -5.56 24.50 -6.21
CA PHE A 14 -4.90 23.54 -7.08
C PHE A 14 -5.59 22.17 -7.16
N ILE A 15 -6.51 21.91 -6.24
CA ILE A 15 -7.37 20.73 -6.25
C ILE A 15 -8.83 21.20 -6.23
N LYS A 16 -9.75 20.25 -6.43
CA LYS A 16 -11.19 20.54 -6.41
C LYS A 16 -11.60 21.20 -5.09
N PRO A 17 -12.53 22.17 -5.12
CA PRO A 17 -13.08 22.73 -3.88
C PRO A 17 -13.76 21.63 -3.07
N LEU A 18 -13.88 21.88 -1.77
CA LEU A 18 -14.60 20.97 -0.89
C LEU A 18 -16.05 20.82 -1.35
N PRO A 19 -16.64 19.63 -1.18
CA PRO A 19 -18.04 19.42 -1.46
C PRO A 19 -18.91 20.22 -0.47
N SER A 20 -20.22 20.22 -0.69
CA SER A 20 -21.15 20.91 0.21
C SER A 20 -21.05 20.39 1.65
N GLN A 21 -21.41 21.22 2.63
CA GLN A 21 -21.42 20.82 4.03
C GLN A 21 -22.24 19.54 4.27
N ASN A 22 -23.42 19.44 3.65
CA ASN A 22 -24.28 18.27 3.76
C ASN A 22 -23.59 16.98 3.25
N GLU A 23 -22.85 17.07 2.13
CA GLU A 23 -22.10 15.93 1.59
C GLU A 23 -20.94 15.54 2.51
N MET A 24 -20.22 16.53 3.05
CA MET A 24 -19.14 16.28 4.02
C MET A 24 -19.70 15.59 5.26
N GLU A 25 -20.76 16.10 5.88
CA GLU A 25 -21.39 15.52 7.06
C GLU A 25 -21.89 14.09 6.80
N LYS A 26 -22.50 13.85 5.63
CA LYS A 26 -22.93 12.52 5.20
C LYS A 26 -21.74 11.57 5.07
N SER A 27 -20.63 12.02 4.49
CA SER A 27 -19.41 11.21 4.35
C SER A 27 -18.79 10.87 5.72
N ILE A 28 -18.76 11.84 6.64
CA ILE A 28 -18.23 11.68 7.99
C ILE A 28 -19.07 10.67 8.77
N ARG A 29 -20.41 10.79 8.69
CA ARG A 29 -21.33 9.85 9.35
C ARG A 29 -21.12 8.43 8.83
N LYS A 30 -21.07 8.25 7.51
CA LYS A 30 -20.82 6.95 6.87
C LYS A 30 -19.48 6.37 7.29
N TYR A 31 -18.43 7.19 7.40
CA TYR A 31 -17.13 6.76 7.89
C TYR A 31 -17.22 6.25 9.33
N TYR A 32 -17.82 7.00 10.24
CA TYR A 32 -17.97 6.57 11.64
C TYR A 32 -18.83 5.32 11.80
N GLU A 33 -19.88 5.15 11.00
CA GLU A 33 -20.67 3.91 10.97
C GLU A 33 -19.81 2.71 10.56
N SER A 34 -18.98 2.85 9.53
CA SER A 34 -18.07 1.79 9.09
C SER A 34 -17.03 1.42 10.15
N VAL A 35 -16.47 2.42 10.83
CA VAL A 35 -15.50 2.22 11.92
C VAL A 35 -16.16 1.52 13.11
N ARG A 36 -17.38 1.93 13.49
CA ARG A 36 -18.14 1.30 14.58
C ARG A 36 -18.48 -0.17 14.30
N LYS A 37 -18.69 -0.54 13.04
CA LYS A 37 -18.93 -1.94 12.65
C LYS A 37 -17.68 -2.81 12.77
N ASN A 38 -16.51 -2.24 12.45
CA ASN A 38 -15.25 -2.98 12.36
C ASN A 38 -14.42 -2.97 13.66
N TYR A 39 -14.72 -2.07 14.61
CA TYR A 39 -13.95 -1.91 15.84
C TYR A 39 -14.84 -1.87 17.08
N CYS A 40 -14.40 -2.51 18.16
CA CYS A 40 -15.05 -2.43 19.47
C CYS A 40 -15.19 -0.97 19.92
N LYS A 41 -16.32 -0.63 20.55
CA LYS A 41 -16.57 0.71 21.10
C LYS A 41 -15.56 1.01 22.21
N SER A 42 -14.50 1.75 21.89
CA SER A 42 -13.58 2.33 22.86
C SER A 42 -13.36 3.80 22.53
N ALA A 43 -12.99 4.63 23.52
CA ALA A 43 -12.67 6.04 23.29
C ALA A 43 -11.58 6.25 22.23
N ARG A 44 -10.71 5.25 22.03
CA ARG A 44 -9.61 5.27 21.03
C ARG A 44 -10.02 4.76 19.65
N SER A 45 -11.20 4.14 19.52
CA SER A 45 -11.65 3.53 18.26
C SER A 45 -12.14 4.56 17.24
N GLY A 46 -12.46 5.79 17.65
CA GLY A 46 -12.98 6.84 16.76
C GLY A 46 -11.94 7.44 15.80
N ILE A 47 -10.65 7.35 16.10
CA ILE A 47 -9.55 7.98 15.32
C ILE A 47 -8.76 6.94 14.51
N ARG A 48 -9.10 5.64 14.63
CA ARG A 48 -8.35 4.57 13.96
C ARG A 48 -8.58 4.62 12.46
N LEU A 49 -7.61 5.19 11.74
CA LEU A 49 -7.56 5.26 10.29
C LEU A 49 -6.61 4.20 9.75
N SER A 50 -7.02 3.51 8.69
CA SER A 50 -6.09 2.67 7.93
C SER A 50 -5.17 3.60 7.11
N TYR A 51 -3.86 3.51 7.36
CA TYR A 51 -2.88 4.42 6.79
C TYR A 51 -2.89 4.42 5.25
N ILE A 52 -2.83 3.24 4.62
CA ILE A 52 -2.72 3.12 3.15
C ILE A 52 -3.97 3.70 2.45
N PRO A 53 -5.21 3.28 2.76
CA PRO A 53 -6.39 3.85 2.12
C PRO A 53 -6.52 5.36 2.33
N TYR A 54 -6.15 5.85 3.51
CA TYR A 54 -6.20 7.28 3.80
C TYR A 54 -5.22 8.08 2.93
N MET A 55 -3.97 7.62 2.87
CA MET A 55 -2.93 8.26 2.07
C MET A 55 -3.23 8.16 0.56
N ASP A 56 -3.82 7.06 0.13
CA ASP A 56 -4.25 6.85 -1.26
C ASP A 56 -5.37 7.79 -1.66
N THR A 57 -6.36 8.02 -0.80
CA THR A 57 -7.42 9.02 -1.05
C THR A 57 -6.83 10.41 -1.22
N LEU A 58 -5.99 10.86 -0.28
CA LEU A 58 -5.38 12.19 -0.35
C LEU A 58 -4.48 12.34 -1.58
N SER A 59 -3.66 11.34 -1.88
CA SER A 59 -2.73 11.41 -3.01
C SER A 59 -3.44 11.38 -4.37
N LYS A 60 -4.60 10.73 -4.48
CA LYS A 60 -5.44 10.81 -5.68
C LYS A 60 -5.98 12.21 -5.89
N GLU A 61 -6.47 12.86 -4.83
CA GLU A 61 -6.99 14.23 -4.91
C GLU A 61 -5.89 15.25 -5.23
N ILE A 62 -4.68 15.08 -4.69
CA ILE A 62 -3.52 15.93 -4.98
C ILE A 62 -2.87 15.59 -6.33
N GLY A 63 -3.16 14.43 -6.92
CA GLY A 63 -2.57 13.96 -8.17
C GLY A 63 -1.13 13.42 -8.02
N CYS A 64 -0.76 12.93 -6.84
CA CYS A 64 0.55 12.29 -6.58
C CYS A 64 0.45 10.78 -6.28
N TYR A 65 -0.72 10.18 -6.50
CA TYR A 65 -0.92 8.75 -6.30
C TYR A 65 -0.01 7.93 -7.24
N PRO A 66 0.73 6.94 -6.73
CA PRO A 66 1.65 6.13 -7.52
C PRO A 66 0.88 5.09 -8.36
N TYR A 67 0.15 5.52 -9.39
CA TYR A 67 -0.60 4.62 -10.26
C TYR A 67 0.32 3.52 -10.81
N PRO A 68 -0.02 2.23 -10.65
CA PRO A 68 0.87 1.14 -11.04
C PRO A 68 1.31 1.24 -12.51
N TYR A 69 0.41 1.59 -13.42
CA TYR A 69 0.72 1.78 -14.83
C TYR A 69 1.70 2.93 -15.08
N GLU A 70 1.52 4.07 -14.42
CA GLU A 70 2.41 5.23 -14.56
C GLU A 70 3.81 4.95 -14.00
N ILE A 71 3.89 4.23 -12.89
CA ILE A 71 5.14 3.77 -12.30
C ILE A 71 5.87 2.82 -13.26
N PHE A 72 5.15 1.86 -13.85
CA PHE A 72 5.72 0.95 -14.84
C PHE A 72 6.28 1.71 -16.04
N LYS A 73 5.52 2.66 -16.58
CA LYS A 73 5.93 3.47 -17.73
C LYS A 73 7.15 4.36 -17.43
N LYS A 74 7.19 5.00 -16.26
CA LYS A 74 8.23 5.97 -15.91
C LYS A 74 9.52 5.33 -15.37
N PHE A 75 9.40 4.24 -14.60
CA PHE A 75 10.51 3.65 -13.86
C PHE A 75 10.80 2.18 -14.22
N GLY A 76 9.98 1.56 -15.07
CA GLY A 76 10.16 0.20 -15.57
C GLY A 76 9.60 -0.91 -14.66
N PHE A 77 9.60 -2.14 -15.18
CA PHE A 77 9.01 -3.32 -14.53
C PHE A 77 9.61 -3.64 -13.16
N ASN A 78 10.92 -3.49 -12.99
CA ASN A 78 11.59 -3.84 -11.74
C ASN A 78 11.18 -2.92 -10.58
N PHE A 79 11.10 -1.62 -10.83
CA PHE A 79 10.65 -0.67 -9.82
C PHE A 79 9.15 -0.77 -9.57
N TRP A 80 8.36 -1.05 -10.61
CA TRP A 80 6.94 -1.35 -10.46
C TRP A 80 6.69 -2.53 -9.52
N LYS A 81 7.39 -3.67 -9.69
CA LYS A 81 7.29 -4.81 -8.76
C LYS A 81 7.62 -4.40 -7.32
N LEU A 82 8.64 -3.56 -7.15
CA LEU A 82 9.04 -3.07 -5.83
C LEU A 82 7.93 -2.23 -5.17
N ILE A 83 7.20 -1.41 -5.93
CA ILE A 83 6.08 -0.62 -5.40
C ILE A 83 4.89 -1.51 -5.06
N MET A 84 4.61 -2.53 -5.87
CA MET A 84 3.47 -3.43 -5.67
C MET A 84 3.66 -4.43 -4.54
N PHE A 85 4.86 -4.98 -4.39
CA PHE A 85 5.15 -6.10 -3.47
C PHE A 85 6.18 -5.75 -2.38
N GLY A 86 6.79 -4.56 -2.46
CA GLY A 86 7.71 -4.08 -1.45
C GLY A 86 7.00 -3.37 -0.30
N ILE A 87 7.80 -2.80 0.58
CA ILE A 87 7.32 -2.06 1.74
C ILE A 87 6.84 -0.69 1.29
N VAL A 88 5.62 -0.37 1.74
CA VAL A 88 5.00 0.95 1.56
C VAL A 88 5.79 1.98 2.37
N THR A 89 6.31 2.99 1.67
CA THR A 89 7.04 4.10 2.30
C THR A 89 6.40 5.43 1.93
N PRO A 90 6.45 6.45 2.81
CA PRO A 90 5.89 7.77 2.50
C PRO A 90 6.49 8.41 1.23
N ALA A 91 7.73 8.06 0.89
CA ALA A 91 8.41 8.52 -0.32
C ALA A 91 7.69 8.13 -1.63
N GLN A 92 6.85 7.08 -1.62
CA GLN A 92 6.09 6.66 -2.80
C GLN A 92 5.20 7.80 -3.35
N TYR A 93 4.63 8.62 -2.46
CA TYR A 93 3.77 9.75 -2.82
C TYR A 93 4.56 11.01 -3.25
N ARG A 94 5.87 10.88 -3.45
CA ARG A 94 6.75 11.90 -4.03
C ARG A 94 7.34 11.46 -5.38
N LEU A 95 6.95 10.30 -5.91
CA LEU A 95 7.41 9.80 -7.22
C LEU A 95 6.76 10.54 -8.41
N LEU A 96 5.50 10.94 -8.22
CA LEU A 96 4.62 11.50 -9.24
C LEU A 96 3.90 12.74 -8.71
N GLY A 97 3.29 13.48 -9.64
CA GLY A 97 2.55 14.69 -9.35
C GLY A 97 3.45 15.88 -9.04
N ARG A 98 2.81 16.97 -8.62
CA ARG A 98 3.50 18.21 -8.27
C ARG A 98 4.32 18.06 -7.00
N ASN A 99 5.49 18.72 -6.98
CA ASN A 99 6.48 18.63 -5.90
C ASN A 99 7.02 17.20 -5.73
N SER A 100 7.19 16.48 -6.84
CA SER A 100 7.93 15.22 -6.85
C SER A 100 9.35 15.44 -6.36
N TRP A 101 9.90 14.43 -5.69
CA TRP A 101 11.26 14.45 -5.18
C TRP A 101 12.10 13.48 -5.99
N GLU A 102 13.18 13.99 -6.58
CA GLU A 102 14.06 13.20 -7.44
C GLU A 102 14.65 11.99 -6.71
N GLY A 103 15.06 12.16 -5.44
CA GLY A 103 15.62 11.11 -4.60
C GLY A 103 14.61 10.06 -4.08
N ALA A 104 13.33 10.18 -4.42
CA ALA A 104 12.30 9.29 -3.90
C ALA A 104 12.53 7.83 -4.33
N LYS A 105 12.95 7.60 -5.58
CA LYS A 105 13.18 6.26 -6.13
C LYS A 105 14.33 5.55 -5.41
N GLU A 106 15.43 6.27 -5.18
CA GLU A 106 16.63 5.80 -4.51
C GLU A 106 16.32 5.49 -3.05
N ALA A 107 15.60 6.39 -2.36
CA ALA A 107 15.17 6.18 -0.98
C ALA A 107 14.31 4.91 -0.81
N ILE A 108 13.32 4.70 -1.71
CA ILE A 108 12.45 3.52 -1.68
C ILE A 108 13.25 2.24 -1.91
N SER A 109 14.15 2.26 -2.90
CA SER A 109 14.99 1.12 -3.26
C SER A 109 15.94 0.75 -2.12
N LEU A 110 16.56 1.75 -1.50
CA LEU A 110 17.47 1.57 -0.38
C LEU A 110 16.75 1.01 0.84
N TYR A 111 15.60 1.59 1.20
CA TYR A 111 14.80 1.13 2.34
C TYR A 111 14.41 -0.34 2.18
N ASN A 112 13.82 -0.70 1.04
CA ASN A 112 13.45 -2.07 0.75
C ASN A 112 14.64 -3.04 0.77
N LYS A 113 15.79 -2.64 0.20
CA LYS A 113 17.01 -3.45 0.21
C LYS A 113 17.45 -3.79 1.64
N TYR A 114 17.45 -2.81 2.56
CA TYR A 114 17.82 -3.04 3.95
C TYR A 114 16.79 -3.89 4.69
N SER A 115 15.50 -3.64 4.49
CA SER A 115 14.44 -4.42 5.12
C SER A 115 14.43 -5.87 4.66
N PHE A 116 14.58 -6.14 3.36
CA PHE A 116 14.70 -7.51 2.85
C PHE A 116 15.98 -8.19 3.34
N LYS A 117 17.09 -7.46 3.47
CA LYS A 117 18.33 -8.00 4.06
C LYS A 117 18.15 -8.37 5.53
N ALA A 118 17.42 -7.57 6.30
CA ALA A 118 17.08 -7.88 7.69
C ALA A 118 16.20 -9.15 7.77
N ALA A 119 15.12 -9.20 7.00
CA ALA A 119 14.23 -10.37 6.94
C ALA A 119 14.97 -11.65 6.48
N ALA A 120 15.89 -11.55 5.52
CA ALA A 120 16.69 -12.68 5.04
C ALA A 120 17.66 -13.24 6.11
N ARG A 121 18.09 -12.41 7.06
CA ARG A 121 18.95 -12.85 8.18
C ARG A 121 18.16 -13.69 9.19
N GLU A 122 16.93 -13.30 9.48
CA GLU A 122 16.05 -13.98 10.44
C GLU A 122 15.52 -15.32 9.91
N SER A 123 15.47 -15.45 8.59
CA SER A 123 14.72 -16.51 7.91
C SER A 123 15.61 -17.67 7.42
N LYS A 124 16.80 -17.86 7.98
CA LYS A 124 17.64 -19.02 7.58
C LYS A 124 17.00 -20.41 7.82
N GLY A 125 15.93 -20.52 8.60
CA GLY A 125 15.25 -21.79 8.90
C GLY A 125 14.16 -22.27 7.91
N TYR A 126 13.51 -21.40 7.13
CA TYR A 126 12.32 -21.80 6.33
C TYR A 126 12.67 -22.44 4.97
N LYS A 127 13.89 -22.25 4.47
CA LYS A 127 14.31 -22.81 3.17
C LYS A 127 14.22 -24.34 3.17
N SER A 128 14.61 -24.99 4.27
CA SER A 128 14.52 -26.46 4.41
C SER A 128 13.09 -26.97 4.30
N TRP A 129 12.11 -26.25 4.85
CA TRP A 129 10.69 -26.64 4.80
C TRP A 129 10.09 -26.49 3.40
N ILE A 130 10.53 -25.51 2.61
CA ILE A 130 10.12 -25.36 1.22
C ILE A 130 10.62 -26.55 0.38
N TYR A 131 11.87 -26.99 0.58
CA TYR A 131 12.38 -28.17 -0.12
C TYR A 131 11.61 -29.44 0.27
N ILE A 132 11.28 -29.60 1.56
CA ILE A 132 10.45 -30.71 2.04
C ILE A 132 9.06 -30.68 1.40
N LEU A 133 8.41 -29.49 1.32
CA LEU A 133 7.10 -29.33 0.70
C LEU A 133 7.14 -29.64 -0.81
N ILE A 134 8.18 -29.18 -1.53
CA ILE A 134 8.37 -29.47 -2.95
C ILE A 134 8.57 -30.98 -3.17
N ILE A 135 9.39 -31.64 -2.34
CA ILE A 135 9.59 -33.09 -2.39
C ILE A 135 8.27 -33.82 -2.10
N LEU A 136 7.51 -33.39 -1.09
CA LEU A 136 6.21 -33.95 -0.75
C LEU A 136 5.22 -33.81 -1.92
N LEU A 137 5.16 -32.66 -2.57
CA LEU A 137 4.31 -32.42 -3.75
C LEU A 137 4.71 -33.29 -4.94
N ILE A 138 6.00 -33.50 -5.18
CA ILE A 138 6.51 -34.40 -6.22
C ILE A 138 6.13 -35.85 -5.91
N VAL A 139 6.27 -36.28 -4.66
CA VAL A 139 5.89 -37.62 -4.19
C VAL A 139 4.38 -37.82 -4.33
N LEU A 140 3.56 -36.89 -3.85
CA LEU A 140 2.09 -36.96 -3.97
C LEU A 140 1.61 -36.99 -5.43
N ASN A 141 2.30 -36.29 -6.33
CA ASN A 141 2.01 -36.33 -7.76
C ASN A 141 2.42 -37.68 -8.40
N ARG A 142 3.52 -38.31 -7.93
CA ARG A 142 3.97 -39.63 -8.39
C ARG A 142 3.06 -40.78 -7.93
N TYR A 143 2.48 -40.69 -6.74
CA TYR A 143 1.62 -41.73 -6.15
C TYR A 143 0.12 -41.56 -6.50
N GLY A 144 -0.24 -40.66 -7.43
CA GLY A 144 -1.59 -40.59 -7.98
C GLY A 144 -2.67 -40.07 -7.01
N GLY A 145 -2.30 -39.20 -6.06
CA GLY A 145 -3.21 -38.65 -5.04
C GLY A 145 -4.36 -37.78 -5.56
N PHE A 146 -4.39 -37.46 -6.87
CA PHE A 146 -5.54 -36.88 -7.55
C PHE A 146 -6.22 -37.93 -8.43
N LYS A 147 -6.72 -39.02 -7.84
CA LYS A 147 -7.79 -39.78 -8.49
C LYS A 147 -8.98 -38.84 -8.65
N LYS A 148 -9.35 -38.55 -9.90
CA LYS A 148 -10.55 -37.79 -10.27
C LYS A 148 -11.73 -38.25 -9.43
N ILE A 149 -12.26 -37.34 -8.61
CA ILE A 149 -13.60 -37.47 -8.04
C ILE A 149 -14.53 -37.18 -9.22
N ASN A 150 -15.15 -38.24 -9.76
CA ASN A 150 -16.35 -38.12 -10.61
C ASN A 150 -17.54 -37.72 -9.74
#